data_AF-A0A7X7HVH3-F1
#
_entry.id   AF-A0A7X7HVH3-F1
#
_cell.length_a   1.000
_cell.length_b   1.000
_cell.length_c   1.000
_cell.angle_alpha   90.00
_cell.angle_beta   90.00
_cell.angle_gamma   90.00
#
_symmetry.space_group_name_H-M   'P 1'
#
loop_
_entity.id
_entity.type
_entity.pdbx_description
1 polymer ?
#
loop_
_entity_poly.entity_id
_entity_poly.type
_entity_poly.pdbx_seq_one_letter_code
_entity_poly.pdbx_strand_id
1 'polypeptide(L)' 'MSARRSAGVAVVWAILAVALWWLSRDSIRVLPPATDPPVEGYLEQTVTTTWMLLAATVAAGMSLVFTTLAILRSAGRAVR' A
#
# COMPACT_ATOMS: atom_id res chain seq x y z
N MET A 1 -15.65 0.30 22.25
CA MET A 1 -15.54 -0.37 20.93
C MET A 1 -14.96 -1.77 21.12
N SER A 2 -15.59 -2.81 20.56
CA SER A 2 -15.11 -4.22 20.62
C SER A 2 -13.83 -4.43 19.79
N ALA A 3 -12.93 -5.34 20.21
CA ALA A 3 -11.72 -5.65 19.44
C ALA A 3 -12.00 -6.18 18.03
N ARG A 4 -13.15 -6.85 17.83
CA ARG A 4 -13.62 -7.29 16.50
C ARG A 4 -13.84 -6.11 15.56
N ARG A 5 -14.33 -4.98 16.09
CA ARG A 5 -14.55 -3.76 15.30
C ARG A 5 -13.22 -3.13 14.89
N SER A 6 -12.23 -3.06 15.78
CA SER A 6 -10.90 -2.55 15.41
C SER A 6 -10.17 -3.46 14.42
N ALA A 7 -10.30 -4.78 14.56
CA ALA A 7 -9.74 -5.73 13.60
C ALA A 7 -10.38 -5.57 12.21
N GLY A 8 -11.71 -5.44 12.15
CA GLY A 8 -12.41 -5.20 10.88
C GLY A 8 -11.96 -3.91 10.20
N VAL A 9 -11.82 -2.82 10.96
CA VAL A 9 -11.32 -1.53 10.43
C VAL A 9 -9.87 -1.66 9.93
N ALA A 10 -9.01 -2.39 10.64
CA ALA A 10 -7.64 -2.63 10.20
C ALA A 10 -7.58 -3.34 8.83
N VAL A 11 -8.40 -4.38 8.65
CA VAL A 11 -8.47 -5.13 7.38
C VAL A 11 -8.93 -4.21 6.24
N VAL A 12 -9.94 -3.37 6.46
CA VAL A 12 -10.39 -2.41 5.44
C VAL A 12 -9.27 -1.47 5.03
N TRP A 13 -8.53 -0.91 5.98
CA TRP A 13 -7.39 -0.05 5.71
C TRP A 13 -6.24 -0.78 4.98
N ALA A 14 -5.99 -2.04 5.33
CA ALA A 14 -4.99 -2.86 4.64
C ALA A 14 -5.35 -3.08 3.17
N ILE A 15 -6.60 -3.44 2.89
CA ILE A 15 -7.10 -3.63 1.52
C ILE A 15 -6.99 -2.32 0.74
N LEU A 16 -7.41 -1.21 1.35
CA LEU A 16 -7.32 0.10 0.72
C LEU A 16 -5.87 0.49 0.42
N ALA A 17 -4.93 0.22 1.33
CA ALA A 17 -3.51 0.49 1.11
C ALA A 17 -2.97 -0.27 -0.11
N VAL A 18 -3.29 -1.56 -0.22
CA VAL A 18 -2.87 -2.39 -1.36
C VAL A 18 -3.50 -1.90 -2.66
N ALA A 19 -4.78 -1.55 -2.64
CA ALA A 19 -5.47 -1.02 -3.82
C ALA A 19 -4.86 0.31 -4.29
N LEU A 20 -4.62 1.25 -3.37
CA LEU A 20 -4.01 2.54 -3.70
C LEU A 20 -2.57 2.38 -4.18
N TRP A 21 -1.79 1.48 -3.58
CA TRP A 21 -0.45 1.16 -4.05
C TRP A 21 -0.48 0.58 -5.46
N TRP A 22 -1.39 -0.35 -5.73
CA TRP A 22 -1.55 -0.93 -7.06
C TRP A 22 -1.88 0.15 -8.09
N LEU A 23 -2.91 0.95 -7.82
CA LEU A 23 -3.36 2.01 -8.73
C LEU A 23 -2.33 3.14 -8.87
N SER A 24 -1.42 3.31 -7.90
CA SER A 24 -0.36 4.31 -7.99
C SER A 24 0.65 4.02 -9.09
N ARG A 25 0.69 2.80 -9.62
CA ARG A 25 1.66 2.35 -10.62
C ARG A 25 1.02 2.33 -11.99
N ASP A 26 1.66 3.03 -12.91
CA ASP A 26 1.35 3.00 -14.33
C ASP A 26 2.56 2.53 -15.13
N SER A 27 2.35 1.93 -16.29
CA SER A 27 3.41 1.46 -17.18
C SER A 27 3.41 2.27 -18.46
N ILE A 28 4.47 3.02 -18.69
CA ILE A 28 4.65 3.80 -19.91
C ILE A 28 5.72 3.16 -20.79
N ARG A 29 5.54 3.26 -22.10
CA ARG A 29 6.55 2.86 -23.07
C ARG A 29 7.42 4.07 -23.40
N VAL A 30 8.72 3.94 -23.19
CA VAL A 30 9.69 5.00 -23.43
C VAL A 30 10.72 4.50 -24.44
N LEU A 31 11.16 5.42 -25.31
CA LEU A 31 12.27 5.13 -26.21
C LEU A 31 13.54 4.91 -25.37
N PRO A 32 14.38 3.91 -25.70
CA PRO A 32 15.64 3.73 -25.02
C PRO A 32 16.50 5.01 -25.10
N PRO A 33 17.25 5.36 -24.05
CA PRO A 33 18.20 6.45 -24.13
C PRO A 33 19.20 6.17 -25.26
N ALA A 34 19.53 7.21 -26.03
CA ALA A 34 20.51 7.11 -27.10
C ALA A 34 21.86 6.69 -26.51
N THR A 35 22.17 5.41 -26.67
CA THR A 35 23.39 4.74 -26.26
C THR A 35 24.13 4.30 -27.52
N ASP A 36 25.45 4.22 -27.48
CA ASP A 36 26.27 3.73 -28.59
C ASP A 36 26.98 2.44 -28.15
N PRO A 37 26.62 1.26 -28.68
CA PRO A 37 25.68 1.02 -29.78
C PRO A 37 24.20 1.22 -29.38
N PRO A 38 23.32 1.59 -30.33
CA PRO A 38 21.91 1.84 -30.05
C PRO A 38 21.18 0.55 -29.68
N VAL A 39 20.45 0.60 -28.56
CA VAL A 39 19.56 -0.49 -28.14
C VAL A 39 18.25 -0.37 -28.91
N GLU A 40 17.94 -1.38 -29.72
CA GLU A 40 16.67 -1.47 -30.44
C GLU A 40 15.51 -1.87 -29.49
N GLY A 41 14.33 -1.29 -29.70
CA GLY A 41 13.09 -1.66 -29.00
C GLY A 41 12.49 -0.55 -28.13
N TYR A 42 11.52 -0.91 -27.29
CA TYR A 42 10.89 -0.02 -26.32
C TYR A 42 11.16 -0.53 -24.90
N LEU A 43 11.38 0.38 -23.96
CA LEU A 43 11.47 0.06 -22.54
C LEU A 43 10.12 0.28 -21.88
N GLU A 44 9.63 -0.71 -21.14
CA GLU A 44 8.50 -0.52 -20.22
C GLU A 44 9.03 0.06 -18.91
N GLN A 45 8.66 1.30 -18.63
CA GLN A 45 9.00 1.98 -17.39
C GLN A 45 7.77 2.07 -16.49
N THR A 46 7.91 1.61 -15.25
CA THR A 46 6.88 1.84 -14.23
C THR A 46 7.03 3.25 -13.66
N VAL A 47 5.97 4.05 -13.75
CA VAL A 47 5.88 5.39 -13.16
C VAL A 47 4.91 5.33 -11.98
N THR A 48 5.28 5.99 -10.88
CA THR A 48 4.46 6.05 -9.67
C THR A 48 3.87 7.43 -9.47
N THR A 49 2.55 7.53 -9.29
CA THR A 49 1.89 8.77 -8.86
C THR A 49 2.12 9.01 -7.37
N THR A 50 2.94 10.02 -7.04
CA THR A 50 3.39 10.30 -5.66
C THR A 50 2.24 10.44 -4.66
N TRP A 51 1.17 11.16 -5.01
CA TRP A 51 0.04 11.38 -4.11
C TRP A 51 -0.72 10.10 -3.78
N MET A 52 -0.83 9.19 -4.74
CA MET A 52 -1.54 7.92 -4.55
C MET A 52 -0.70 6.93 -3.74
N LEU A 53 0.62 6.94 -3.96
CA LEU A 53 1.56 6.19 -3.13
C LEU A 53 1.60 6.69 -1.69
N LEU A 54 1.53 8.01 -1.49
CA LEU A 54 1.41 8.62 -0.16
C LEU A 54 0.12 8.17 0.54
N ALA A 55 -1.03 8.24 -0.16
CA ALA A 55 -2.31 7.79 0.37
C ALA A 55 -2.27 6.29 0.73
N ALA A 56 -1.64 5.45 -0.10
CA ALA A 56 -1.42 4.04 0.19
C ALA A 56 -0.60 3.83 1.48
N THR A 57 0.45 4.62 1.67
CA THR A 57 1.33 4.55 2.85
C THR A 57 0.58 4.95 4.11
N VAL A 58 -0.21 6.02 4.06
CA VAL A 58 -1.06 6.46 5.19
C VAL A 58 -2.08 5.38 5.54
N ALA A 59 -2.74 4.78 4.54
CA ALA A 59 -3.69 3.70 4.75
C ALA A 59 -3.02 2.48 5.43
N ALA A 60 -1.80 2.12 5.02
CA ALA A 60 -1.03 1.04 5.66
C ALA A 60 -0.71 1.38 7.12
N GLY A 61 -0.33 2.63 7.42
CA GLY A 61 -0.12 3.10 8.78
C GLY A 61 -1.36 2.97 9.66
N MET A 62 -2.53 3.37 9.15
CA MET A 62 -3.80 3.23 9.87
C MET A 62 -4.12 1.76 10.16
N SER A 63 -3.88 0.85 9.20
CA SER A 63 -4.04 -0.59 9.42
C SER A 63 -3.20 -1.10 10.60
N LEU A 64 -1.94 -0.70 10.70
CA LEU A 64 -1.06 -1.10 11.80
C LEU A 64 -1.55 -0.59 13.16
N VAL A 65 -2.02 0.66 13.22
CA VAL A 65 -2.58 1.26 14.43
C VAL A 65 -3.81 0.47 14.89
N PHE A 66 -4.75 0.21 14.00
CA PHE A 66 -5.97 -0.52 14.34
C PHE A 66 -5.73 -2.00 14.68
N THR A 67 -4.75 -2.62 14.02
CA THR A 67 -4.31 -3.99 14.34
C THR A 67 -3.75 -4.05 15.75
N THR A 68 -2.85 -3.14 16.10
CA THR A 68 -2.26 -3.04 17.45
C THR A 68 -3.35 -2.85 18.51
N LEU A 69 -4.31 -1.95 18.28
CA LEU A 69 -5.44 -1.75 19.18
C LEU A 69 -6.31 -3.01 19.33
N ALA A 70 -6.52 -3.77 18.26
CA ALA A 70 -7.27 -5.01 18.30
C ALA A 70 -6.56 -6.07 19.15
N ILE A 71 -5.24 -6.21 18.99
CA ILE A 71 -4.41 -7.14 19.77
C ILE A 71 -4.46 -6.78 21.25
N LEU A 72 -4.17 -5.53 21.61
CA LEU A 72 -4.17 -5.08 23.02
C LEU A 72 -5.51 -5.32 23.71
N ARG A 73 -6.62 -5.06 23.01
CA ARG A 73 -7.98 -5.28 23.56
C ARG A 73 -8.39 -6.76 23.60
N SER A 74 -7.75 -7.62 22.81
CA SER A 74 -7.96 -9.07 22.89
C SER A 74 -7.17 -9.66 24.06
N ALA A 75 -5.91 -9.26 24.22
CA ALA A 75 -5.05 -9.67 25.33
C ALA A 75 -5.60 -9.21 26.68
N GLY A 76 -6.03 -7.94 26.80
CA GLY A 76 -6.62 -7.43 28.05
C GLY A 76 -7.94 -8.09 28.46
N ARG A 77 -8.62 -8.80 27.54
CA ARG A 77 -9.79 -9.64 27.86
C ARG A 77 -9.45 -11.08 28.18
N ALA A 78 -8.27 -11.57 27.80
CA ALA A 78 -7.83 -12.92 28.14
C ALA A 78 -7.22 -13.02 29.55
N VAL A 79 -6.81 -11.89 30.13
CA VAL A 79 -6.19 -11.80 31.47
C VAL A 79 -7.22 -11.51 32.58
N ARG A 80 -8.45 -11.13 32.23
CA ARG A 80 -9.58 -10.97 33.17
C ARG A 80 -10.48 -12.18 33.14
#